data_AF-A0A929I406-F1
#
_entry.id   AF-A0A929I406-F1
#
_cell.length_a   1.000
_cell.length_b   1.000
_cell.length_c   1.000
_cell.angle_alpha   90.00
_cell.angle_beta   90.00
_cell.angle_gamma   90.00
#
_symmetry.space_group_name_H-M   'P 1'
#
loop_
_entity.id
_entity.type
_entity.pdbx_description
1 polymer ?
#
loop_
_entity_poly.entity_id
_entity_poly.type
_entity_poly.pdbx_seq_one_letter_code
_entity_poly.pdbx_strand_id
1 'polypeptide(L)'
;IKTWVIWSVPRSKNIIKETGYEKSLLFVRQDNFFVIRALHWVQDGGYKKYMDIKKLDLIDGIWVATEMHVTKKKGKNTVHKTILNLSNVKFNQGLEFDMFTVRRMEKGL
;
A
#
# COMPACT_ATOMS: atom_id res chain seq x y z
N ILE A 1 -2.70 11.03 -16.26
CA ILE A 1 -2.04 9.77 -16.69
C ILE A 1 -3.11 8.72 -16.94
N LYS A 2 -2.99 7.98 -18.05
CA LYS A 2 -3.89 6.89 -18.39
C LYS A 2 -3.61 5.68 -17.48
N THR A 3 -4.67 5.00 -17.04
CA THR A 3 -4.57 3.85 -16.14
C THR A 3 -5.37 2.66 -16.64
N TRP A 4 -4.87 1.46 -16.40
CA TRP A 4 -5.72 0.27 -16.36
C TRP A 4 -6.46 0.19 -15.03
N VAL A 5 -7.66 -0.37 -15.07
CA VAL A 5 -8.47 -0.65 -13.89
C VAL A 5 -8.55 -2.17 -13.75
N ILE A 6 -8.01 -2.70 -12.66
CA ILE A 6 -7.82 -4.15 -12.47
C ILE A 6 -8.58 -4.60 -11.22
N TRP A 7 -9.39 -5.64 -11.37
CA TRP A 7 -9.95 -6.38 -10.23
C TRP A 7 -8.89 -7.34 -9.68
N SER A 8 -8.55 -7.17 -8.41
CA SER A 8 -7.72 -8.10 -7.64
C SER A 8 -8.61 -8.85 -6.66
N VAL A 9 -8.85 -10.13 -6.94
CA VAL A 9 -9.65 -11.02 -6.10
C VAL A 9 -8.71 -12.03 -5.43
N PRO A 10 -8.69 -12.13 -4.09
CA PRO A 10 -7.89 -13.11 -3.36
C PRO A 10 -8.16 -14.54 -3.82
N ARG A 11 -7.11 -15.35 -3.92
CA ARG A 11 -7.20 -16.75 -4.37
C ARG A 11 -7.73 -17.71 -3.30
N SER A 12 -7.76 -17.31 -2.03
CA SER A 12 -8.20 -18.15 -0.93
C SER A 12 -8.73 -17.33 0.25
N LYS A 13 -9.49 -17.98 1.14
CA LYS A 13 -9.96 -17.38 2.40
C LYS A 13 -8.82 -17.02 3.35
N ASN A 14 -7.69 -17.73 3.29
CA ASN A 14 -6.53 -17.42 4.13
C ASN A 14 -5.92 -16.06 3.73
N ILE A 15 -5.84 -15.77 2.43
CA ILE A 15 -5.36 -14.46 1.96
C ILE A 15 -6.31 -13.34 2.42
N ILE A 16 -7.64 -13.59 2.42
CA ILE A 16 -8.60 -12.61 2.96
C ILE A 16 -8.33 -12.35 4.44
N LYS A 17 -8.11 -13.40 5.25
CA LYS A 17 -7.81 -13.26 6.69
C LYS A 17 -6.49 -12.53 6.94
N GLU A 18 -5.45 -12.81 6.16
CA GLU A 18 -4.13 -12.18 6.30
C GLU A 18 -4.13 -10.71 5.87
N THR A 19 -4.76 -10.40 4.73
CA THR A 19 -4.76 -9.04 4.17
C THR A 19 -5.90 -8.17 4.70
N GLY A 20 -6.98 -8.78 5.18
CA GLY A 20 -8.22 -8.14 5.61
C GLY A 20 -9.09 -7.63 4.45
N TYR A 21 -8.84 -8.02 3.20
CA TYR A 21 -9.58 -7.52 2.02
C TYR A 21 -10.26 -8.63 1.23
N GLU A 22 -11.55 -8.43 0.90
CA GLU A 22 -12.34 -9.38 0.08
C GLU A 22 -12.05 -9.25 -1.40
N LYS A 23 -11.76 -8.02 -1.85
CA LYS A 23 -11.39 -7.67 -3.21
C LYS A 23 -10.84 -6.26 -3.26
N SER A 24 -10.14 -5.95 -4.34
CA SER A 24 -9.61 -4.61 -4.60
C SER A 24 -9.81 -4.20 -6.05
N LEU A 25 -9.98 -2.90 -6.27
CA LEU A 25 -9.95 -2.27 -7.58
C LEU A 25 -8.69 -1.41 -7.65
N LEU A 26 -7.75 -1.75 -8.53
CA LEU A 26 -6.44 -1.12 -8.64
C LEU A 26 -6.35 -0.27 -9.90
N PHE A 27 -5.83 0.95 -9.76
CA PHE A 27 -5.58 1.86 -10.87
C PHE A 27 -4.08 1.89 -11.14
N VAL A 28 -3.68 1.17 -12.19
CA VAL A 28 -2.27 0.96 -12.57
C VAL A 28 -1.93 1.89 -13.71
N ARG A 29 -0.93 2.75 -13.55
CA ARG A 29 -0.45 3.64 -14.62
C ARG A 29 0.09 2.83 -15.80
N GLN A 30 -0.19 3.30 -17.02
CA GLN A 30 0.26 2.60 -18.23
C GLN A 30 1.73 2.81 -18.58
N ASP A 31 2.32 3.92 -18.12
CA ASP A 31 3.68 4.32 -18.47
C ASP A 31 4.75 3.64 -17.59
N ASN A 32 4.43 3.33 -16.34
CA ASN A 32 5.40 2.78 -15.39
C ASN A 32 4.87 1.62 -14.52
N PHE A 33 3.66 1.13 -14.80
CA PHE A 33 3.04 0.00 -14.11
C PHE A 33 2.81 0.20 -12.60
N PHE A 34 2.87 1.44 -12.10
CA PHE A 34 2.70 1.74 -10.67
C PHE A 34 1.22 1.90 -10.29
N VAL A 35 0.81 1.34 -9.15
CA VAL A 35 -0.54 1.53 -8.59
C VAL A 35 -0.63 2.93 -7.94
N ILE A 36 -1.43 3.82 -8.51
CA ILE A 36 -1.60 5.19 -7.96
C ILE A 36 -2.87 5.40 -7.15
N ARG A 37 -3.81 4.47 -7.27
CA ARG A 37 -5.05 4.47 -6.50
C ARG A 37 -5.53 3.05 -6.30
N ALA A 38 -6.13 2.79 -5.15
CA ALA A 38 -6.82 1.54 -4.90
C ALA A 38 -8.09 1.76 -4.07
N LEU A 39 -9.11 0.94 -4.37
CA LEU A 39 -10.28 0.77 -3.52
C LEU A 39 -10.26 -0.66 -3.00
N HIS A 40 -10.19 -0.82 -1.68
CA HIS A 40 -10.22 -2.10 -0.99
C HIS A 40 -11.55 -2.27 -0.25
N TRP A 41 -12.19 -3.43 -0.44
CA TRP A 41 -13.32 -3.86 0.37
C TRP A 41 -12.79 -4.63 1.57
N VAL A 42 -13.01 -4.10 2.77
CA VAL A 42 -12.54 -4.71 4.01
C VAL A 42 -13.47 -5.87 4.35
N GLN A 43 -12.89 -7.00 4.77
CA GLN A 43 -13.61 -8.22 5.14
C GLN A 43 -14.73 -7.95 6.15
N ASP A 44 -14.43 -7.19 7.20
CA ASP A 44 -15.37 -6.99 8.29
C ASP A 44 -15.97 -5.57 8.31
N GLY A 45 -17.23 -5.48 8.73
CA GLY A 45 -17.88 -4.22 9.11
C GLY A 45 -18.34 -3.32 7.95
N GLY A 46 -18.27 -3.80 6.70
CA GLY A 46 -18.75 -3.08 5.52
C GLY A 46 -17.93 -1.84 5.18
N TYR A 47 -16.66 -1.81 5.56
CA TYR A 47 -15.78 -0.68 5.31
C TYR A 47 -15.12 -0.76 3.92
N LYS A 48 -14.79 0.42 3.41
CA LYS A 48 -13.95 0.57 2.22
C LYS A 48 -12.73 1.40 2.58
N LYS A 49 -11.54 0.96 2.15
CA LYS A 49 -10.33 1.79 2.19
C LYS A 49 -10.04 2.35 0.80
N TYR A 50 -9.79 3.65 0.74
CA TYR A 50 -9.38 4.36 -0.46
C TYR A 50 -7.92 4.77 -0.28
N MET A 51 -7.04 4.25 -1.13
CA MET A 51 -5.64 4.62 -1.18
C MET A 51 -5.42 5.54 -2.38
N ASP A 52 -4.72 6.64 -2.17
CA ASP A 52 -4.29 7.59 -3.19
C ASP A 52 -2.81 7.91 -3.01
N ILE A 53 -2.01 7.76 -4.07
CA ILE A 53 -0.65 8.26 -4.10
C ILE A 53 -0.70 9.74 -4.47
N LYS A 54 -0.20 10.61 -3.58
CA LYS A 54 -0.16 12.06 -3.79
C LYS A 54 1.16 12.52 -4.37
N LYS A 55 2.25 11.84 -4.00
CA LYS A 55 3.58 12.09 -4.54
C LYS A 55 4.26 10.78 -4.91
N LEU A 56 4.78 10.74 -6.13
CA LEU A 56 5.49 9.61 -6.70
C LEU A 56 6.83 10.11 -7.25
N ASP A 57 7.92 9.74 -6.58
CA ASP A 57 9.27 10.18 -6.92
C ASP A 57 10.05 8.99 -7.52
N LEU A 58 10.90 9.26 -8.51
CA LEU A 58 11.85 8.27 -9.04
C LEU A 58 13.16 8.43 -8.28
N ILE A 59 13.50 7.47 -7.41
CA ILE A 59 14.67 7.52 -6.52
C ILE A 59 15.55 6.32 -6.88
N ASP A 60 16.81 6.57 -7.24
CA ASP A 60 17.76 5.55 -7.71
C ASP A 60 17.19 4.67 -8.85
N GLY A 61 16.37 5.25 -9.72
CA GLY A 61 15.72 4.54 -10.84
C GLY A 61 14.48 3.71 -10.44
N ILE A 62 14.04 3.79 -9.19
CA ILE A 62 12.89 3.04 -8.66
C ILE A 62 11.77 4.03 -8.31
N TRP A 63 10.55 3.77 -8.79
CA TRP A 63 9.39 4.58 -8.44
C TRP A 63 8.96 4.34 -7.00
N VAL A 64 8.81 5.41 -6.22
CA VAL A 64 8.47 5.38 -4.79
C VAL A 64 7.31 6.33 -4.51
N ALA A 65 6.27 5.82 -3.87
CA ALA A 65 5.19 6.63 -3.33
C ALA A 65 5.66 7.35 -2.05
N THR A 66 6.23 8.54 -2.20
CA THR A 66 6.77 9.32 -1.08
C THR A 66 5.68 10.03 -0.27
N GLU A 67 4.48 10.17 -0.84
CA GLU A 67 3.29 10.58 -0.11
C GLU A 67 2.08 9.72 -0.50
N MET A 68 1.49 9.04 0.48
CA MET A 68 0.32 8.18 0.30
C MET A 68 -0.76 8.52 1.32
N HIS A 69 -1.99 8.68 0.85
CA HIS A 69 -3.15 8.93 1.68
C HIS A 69 -4.05 7.68 1.69
N VAL A 70 -4.47 7.25 2.87
CA VAL A 70 -5.43 6.15 3.03
C VAL A 70 -6.62 6.64 3.85
N THR A 71 -7.82 6.47 3.30
CA THR A 71 -9.07 6.84 3.99
C THR A 71 -9.94 5.61 4.17
N LYS A 72 -10.31 5.28 5.41
CA LYS A 72 -11.30 4.24 5.72
C LYS A 72 -12.69 4.88 5.82
N LYS A 73 -13.67 4.36 5.08
CA LYS A 73 -15.05 4.86 5.04
C LYS A 73 -16.06 3.77 5.34
N LYS A 74 -17.19 4.15 5.94
CA LYS A 74 -18.42 3.34 6.05
C LYS A 74 -19.55 4.12 5.38
N GLY A 75 -20.07 3.61 4.26
CA GLY A 75 -20.97 4.37 3.40
C GLY A 75 -20.32 5.68 2.92
N LYS A 76 -20.96 6.82 3.19
CA LYS A 76 -20.46 8.16 2.83
C LYS A 76 -19.49 8.75 3.86
N ASN A 77 -19.42 8.18 5.06
CA ASN A 77 -18.68 8.75 6.18
C ASN A 77 -17.23 8.27 6.20
N THR A 78 -16.29 9.20 6.32
CA THR A 78 -14.90 8.89 6.65
C THR A 78 -14.79 8.61 8.14
N VAL A 79 -14.29 7.43 8.49
CA VAL A 79 -14.09 7.04 9.90
C VAL A 79 -12.63 7.17 10.34
N HIS A 80 -11.69 7.10 9.40
CA HIS A 80 -10.26 7.26 9.69
C HIS A 80 -9.52 7.74 8.45
N LYS A 81 -8.45 8.52 8.65
CA LYS A 81 -7.53 8.95 7.62
C LYS A 81 -6.09 8.79 8.10
N THR A 82 -5.25 8.21 7.26
CA THR A 82 -3.79 8.14 7.45
C THR A 82 -3.11 8.84 6.30
N ILE A 83 -2.08 9.61 6.60
CA ILE A 83 -1.16 10.21 5.62
C ILE A 83 0.22 9.65 5.94
N LEU A 84 0.84 8.99 4.97
CA LEU A 84 2.19 8.45 5.08
C LEU A 84 3.11 9.31 4.23
N ASN A 85 4.15 9.85 4.86
CA ASN A 85 5.21 10.62 4.21
C ASN A 85 6.53 9.89 4.38
N LEU A 86 7.23 9.63 3.29
CA LEU A 86 8.56 9.01 3.30
C LEU A 86 9.58 10.08 2.93
N SER A 87 10.69 10.10 3.68
CA SER A 87 11.83 10.97 3.43
C SER A 87 13.12 10.18 3.61
N ASN A 88 14.21 10.66 3.00
CA ASN A 88 15.52 10.00 3.05
C ASN A 88 15.50 8.51 2.63
N VAL A 89 14.72 8.21 1.58
CA VAL A 89 14.65 6.86 1.00
C VAL A 89 15.97 6.57 0.29
N LYS A 90 16.58 5.43 0.59
CA LYS A 90 17.84 4.98 -0.01
C LYS A 90 17.74 3.52 -0.40
N PHE A 91 18.29 3.17 -1.55
CA PHE A 91 18.39 1.78 -2.00
C PHE A 91 19.82 1.25 -1.87
N ASN A 92 19.98 -0.07 -2.03
CA ASN A 92 21.28 -0.75 -2.12
C ASN A 92 22.26 -0.43 -0.97
N GLN A 93 21.75 -0.30 0.26
CA GLN A 93 22.54 0.10 1.44
C GLN A 93 23.46 -1.00 2.01
N GLY A 94 23.54 -2.18 1.38
CA GLY A 94 24.36 -3.30 1.89
C GLY A 94 23.89 -3.82 3.26
N LEU A 95 22.58 -3.97 3.44
CA LEU A 95 22.00 -4.41 4.71
C LEU A 95 22.31 -5.89 4.97
N GLU A 96 22.98 -6.18 6.10
CA GLU A 96 23.24 -7.55 6.58
C GLU A 96 21.97 -8.31 6.93
N PHE A 97 21.98 -9.63 6.69
CA PHE A 97 20.79 -10.47 6.88
C PHE A 97 20.40 -10.63 8.37
N ASP A 98 21.38 -10.54 9.28
CA ASP A 98 21.17 -10.66 10.72
C ASP A 98 20.32 -9.52 11.32
N MET A 99 20.17 -8.41 10.58
CA MET A 99 19.27 -7.33 10.92
C MET A 99 17.79 -7.73 10.83
N PHE A 100 17.45 -8.80 10.12
CA PHE A 100 16.08 -9.27 9.93
C PHE A 100 15.73 -10.44 10.88
N THR A 101 16.09 -10.32 12.16
CA THR A 101 15.82 -11.34 13.18
C THR A 101 14.89 -10.82 14.28
N VAL A 102 14.16 -11.72 14.94
CA VAL A 102 13.30 -11.38 16.10
C VAL A 102 14.10 -10.69 17.19
N ARG A 103 15.30 -11.22 17.50
CA ARG A 103 16.20 -10.62 18.47
C ARG A 103 16.57 -9.17 18.12
N ARG A 104 16.77 -8.85 16.83
CA ARG A 104 17.03 -7.46 16.40
C ARG A 104 15.81 -6.57 16.60
N MET A 105 14.59 -7.07 16.36
CA MET A 105 13.37 -6.31 16.62
C MET A 105 13.17 -6.02 18.12
N GLU A 106 13.49 -6.98 19.00
CA GLU A 106 13.35 -6.83 20.44
C GLU A 106 14.39 -5.89 21.06
N LYS A 107 15.63 -5.92 20.56
CA LYS A 107 16.75 -5.16 21.13
C LYS A 107 17.03 -3.84 20.42
N GLY A 108 16.46 -3.62 19.24
CA GLY A 108 16.70 -2.45 18.41
C GLY A 108 17.96 -2.55 17.54
N LEU A 109 18.19 -1.46 16.79
CA LEU A 109 19.38 -1.26 15.97
C LEU A 109 20.61 -0.89 16.81
#